data_AF-U9VQ82-F1
#
_entry.id   AF-U9VQ82-F1
#
_cell.length_a   1.000
_cell.length_b   1.000
_cell.length_c   1.000
_cell.angle_alpha   90.00
_cell.angle_beta   90.00
_cell.angle_gamma   90.00
#
_symmetry.space_group_name_H-M   'P 1'
#
loop_
_entity.id
_entity.type
_entity.pdbx_description
1 polymer ?
#
loop_
_entity_poly.entity_id
_entity_poly.type
_entity_poly.pdbx_seq_one_letter_code
_entity_poly.pdbx_strand_id
1 'polypeptide(L)'
;MKLLAAMRSQSVPLRAISDDRGMLSGYTRQPLSDVAADDHLSWLMSVGILRREVDGQGLTDSFRLTPIGRELVEQWEAAGRPDSTGSPLDYLLNARNRWLRLPTWLS
;
A
#
# COMPACT_ATOMS: atom_id res chain seq x y z
N MET A 1 0.48 5.04 -7.79
CA MET A 1 -0.76 5.57 -7.16
C MET A 1 -2.05 4.92 -7.63
N LYS A 2 -2.11 4.26 -8.80
CA LYS A 2 -3.37 3.65 -9.29
C LYS A 2 -3.99 2.64 -8.31
N LEU A 3 -3.17 1.90 -7.56
CA LEU A 3 -3.65 1.00 -6.51
C LEU A 3 -4.36 1.73 -5.37
N LEU A 4 -3.71 2.73 -4.76
CA LEU A 4 -4.31 3.50 -3.67
C LEU A 4 -5.55 4.28 -4.14
N ALA A 5 -5.53 4.80 -5.36
CA ALA A 5 -6.69 5.44 -5.96
C ALA A 5 -7.87 4.46 -6.12
N ALA A 6 -7.62 3.22 -6.57
CA ALA A 6 -8.65 2.17 -6.62
C ALA A 6 -9.18 1.82 -5.23
N MET A 7 -8.30 1.77 -4.22
CA MET A 7 -8.67 1.51 -2.82
C MET A 7 -9.51 2.62 -2.16
N ARG A 8 -9.66 3.79 -2.80
CA ARG A 8 -10.59 4.83 -2.34
C ARG A 8 -12.03 4.40 -2.54
N SER A 9 -12.37 3.78 -3.67
CA SER A 9 -13.75 3.42 -4.02
C SER A 9 -14.13 1.99 -3.66
N GLN A 10 -13.17 1.07 -3.63
CA GLN A 10 -13.44 -0.35 -3.42
C GLN A 10 -12.29 -1.07 -2.72
N SER A 11 -12.57 -2.22 -2.11
CA SER A 11 -11.52 -3.11 -1.63
C SER A 11 -10.88 -3.85 -2.80
N VAL A 12 -9.56 -4.01 -2.79
CA VAL A 12 -8.80 -4.65 -3.87
C VAL A 12 -8.23 -5.98 -3.35
N PRO A 13 -8.55 -7.13 -3.99
CA PRO A 13 -8.09 -8.44 -3.52
C PRO A 13 -6.60 -8.65 -3.79
N LEU A 14 -5.90 -9.43 -2.96
CA LEU A 14 -4.45 -9.67 -3.10
C LEU A 14 -4.07 -10.14 -4.50
N ARG A 15 -4.84 -11.09 -5.02
CA ARG A 15 -4.68 -11.68 -6.38
C ARG A 15 -4.80 -10.67 -7.53
N ALA A 16 -5.37 -9.49 -7.31
CA ALA A 16 -5.41 -8.43 -8.32
C ALA A 16 -4.15 -7.55 -8.28
N ILE A 17 -3.38 -7.63 -7.21
CA ILE A 17 -2.16 -6.83 -6.95
C ILE A 17 -0.91 -7.66 -7.24
N SER A 18 -0.98 -8.97 -7.11
CA SER A 18 0.11 -9.89 -7.38
C SER A 18 0.20 -10.33 -8.85
N ASP A 19 1.29 -11.03 -9.14
CA ASP A 19 1.71 -11.55 -10.44
C ASP A 19 1.68 -10.47 -11.53
N ASP A 20 1.55 -10.91 -12.78
CA ASP A 20 1.39 -10.02 -13.94
C ASP A 20 0.11 -9.19 -13.86
N ARG A 21 -0.91 -9.65 -13.12
CA ARG A 21 -2.19 -8.94 -12.96
C ARG A 21 -1.99 -7.57 -12.33
N GLY A 22 -1.17 -7.48 -11.28
CA GLY A 22 -0.82 -6.22 -10.64
C GLY A 22 -0.10 -5.25 -11.56
N MET A 23 0.84 -5.75 -12.35
CA MET A 23 1.60 -4.94 -13.31
C MET A 23 0.71 -4.44 -14.44
N LEU A 24 -0.07 -5.34 -15.07
CA LEU A 24 -0.98 -5.02 -16.16
C LEU A 24 -2.09 -4.05 -15.72
N SER A 25 -2.54 -4.16 -14.47
CA SER A 25 -3.50 -3.21 -13.89
C SER A 25 -2.87 -1.85 -13.55
N GLY A 26 -1.54 -1.75 -13.55
CA GLY A 26 -0.76 -0.57 -13.16
C GLY A 26 -0.72 -0.35 -11.64
N TYR A 27 -1.00 -1.40 -10.86
CA TYR A 27 -0.94 -1.37 -9.41
C TYR A 27 0.49 -1.51 -8.89
N THR A 28 1.31 -2.31 -9.58
CA THR A 28 2.73 -2.51 -9.31
C THR A 28 3.56 -2.08 -10.53
N ARG A 29 4.85 -1.83 -10.32
CA ARG A 29 5.80 -1.50 -11.42
C ARG A 29 6.39 -2.74 -12.09
N GLN A 30 6.32 -3.88 -11.40
CA GLN A 30 6.81 -5.19 -11.84
C GLN A 30 5.92 -6.27 -11.21
N PRO A 31 5.91 -7.50 -11.75
CA PRO A 31 5.20 -8.61 -11.13
C PRO A 31 5.72 -8.88 -9.72
N LEU A 32 4.80 -9.15 -8.78
CA LEU A 32 5.13 -9.48 -7.39
C LEU A 32 4.48 -10.80 -7.03
N SER A 33 5.17 -11.68 -6.31
CA SER A 33 4.50 -12.86 -5.73
C SER A 33 3.43 -12.42 -4.73
N ASP A 34 2.45 -13.30 -4.45
CA ASP A 34 1.46 -13.08 -3.39
C ASP A 34 2.12 -12.69 -2.06
N VAL A 35 3.19 -13.39 -1.67
CA VAL A 35 3.95 -13.12 -0.43
C VAL A 35 4.58 -11.72 -0.45
N ALA A 36 5.21 -11.32 -1.57
CA ALA A 36 5.84 -10.01 -1.67
C ALA A 36 4.81 -8.86 -1.68
N ALA A 37 3.68 -9.07 -2.39
CA ALA A 37 2.57 -8.13 -2.38
C ALA A 37 1.98 -8.01 -0.96
N ASP A 38 1.77 -9.14 -0.28
CA ASP A 38 1.29 -9.19 1.09
C ASP A 38 2.21 -8.43 2.05
N ASP A 39 3.51 -8.70 2.02
CA ASP A 39 4.50 -8.04 2.89
C ASP A 39 4.48 -6.51 2.71
N HIS A 40 4.38 -6.03 1.47
CA HIS A 40 4.29 -4.60 1.18
C HIS A 40 3.00 -3.97 1.72
N LEU A 41 1.86 -4.65 1.55
CA LEU A 41 0.57 -4.18 2.05
C LEU A 41 0.49 -4.26 3.57
N SER A 42 1.10 -5.28 4.17
CA SER A 42 1.20 -5.50 5.61
C SER A 42 1.98 -4.39 6.31
N TRP A 43 3.02 -3.84 5.69
CA TRP A 43 3.65 -2.63 6.20
C TRP A 43 2.68 -1.45 6.24
N LEU A 44 1.93 -1.20 5.16
CA LEU A 44 0.94 -0.12 5.12
C LEU A 44 -0.21 -0.31 6.12
N MET A 45 -0.57 -1.56 6.42
CA MET A 45 -1.50 -1.87 7.51
C MET A 45 -0.89 -1.54 8.88
N SER A 46 0.39 -1.87 9.10
CA SER A 46 1.06 -1.62 10.38
C SER A 46 1.17 -0.14 10.73
N VAL A 47 1.29 0.74 9.73
CA VAL A 47 1.28 2.20 9.90
C VAL A 47 -0.13 2.81 9.80
N GLY A 48 -1.18 1.98 9.76
CA GLY A 48 -2.57 2.42 9.83
C GLY A 48 -3.17 2.98 8.54
N ILE A 49 -2.47 2.89 7.40
CA ILE A 49 -2.94 3.40 6.10
C ILE A 49 -3.96 2.46 5.46
N LEU A 50 -3.72 1.15 5.57
CA LEU A 50 -4.59 0.12 5.02
C LEU A 50 -5.24 -0.72 6.11
N ARG A 51 -6.35 -1.35 5.75
CA ARG A 51 -6.97 -2.44 6.50
C ARG A 51 -7.21 -3.62 5.56
N ARG A 52 -7.00 -4.84 6.06
CA ARG A 52 -7.44 -6.06 5.41
C ARG A 52 -8.90 -6.33 5.74
N GLU A 53 -9.66 -6.63 4.72
CA GLU A 53 -10.99 -7.20 4.80
C GLU A 53 -10.92 -8.63 4.32
N VAL A 54 -11.65 -9.51 5.00
CA VAL A 54 -11.86 -10.87 4.58
C VAL A 54 -13.30 -11.01 4.13
N ASP A 55 -13.57 -11.90 3.17
CA ASP A 55 -14.94 -12.31 2.92
C ASP A 55 -15.57 -12.92 4.19
N GLY A 56 -16.90 -13.08 4.20
CA GLY A 56 -17.63 -13.62 5.36
C GLY A 56 -17.21 -15.04 5.76
N GLN A 57 -16.32 -15.68 5.00
CA GLN A 57 -15.79 -17.02 5.23
C GLN A 57 -14.28 -17.03 5.55
N GLY A 58 -13.59 -15.89 5.50
CA GLY A 58 -12.15 -15.81 5.72
C GLY A 58 -11.28 -16.32 4.58
N LEU A 59 -11.85 -16.62 3.40
CA LEU A 59 -11.16 -17.33 2.31
C LEU A 59 -10.41 -16.39 1.36
N THR A 60 -11.00 -15.24 1.09
CA THR A 60 -10.41 -14.22 0.22
C THR A 60 -10.11 -12.98 1.04
N ASP A 61 -8.88 -12.51 0.93
CA ASP A 61 -8.49 -11.22 1.45
C ASP A 61 -8.63 -10.11 0.40
N SER A 62 -8.90 -8.91 0.90
CA SER A 62 -8.84 -7.69 0.14
C SER A 62 -8.39 -6.54 1.03
N PHE A 63 -7.93 -5.47 0.42
CA PHE A 63 -7.35 -4.34 1.13
C PHE A 63 -8.05 -3.06 0.73
N ARG A 64 -8.26 -2.18 1.70
CA ARG A 64 -8.82 -0.85 1.49
C ARG A 64 -8.10 0.20 2.31
N LEU A 65 -8.29 1.45 1.93
CA LEU A 65 -7.85 2.59 2.73
C LEU A 65 -8.67 2.71 4.02
N THR A 66 -7.97 2.99 5.11
CA THR A 66 -8.58 3.54 6.34
C THR A 66 -9.02 4.99 6.09
N PRO A 67 -9.81 5.61 7.00
CA PRO A 67 -10.13 7.04 6.90
C PRO A 67 -8.87 7.92 6.80
N ILE A 68 -7.87 7.69 7.66
CA ILE A 68 -6.60 8.42 7.64
C ILE A 68 -5.84 8.18 6.33
N GLY A 69 -5.80 6.93 5.86
CA GLY A 69 -5.17 6.60 4.58
C GLY A 69 -5.83 7.33 3.40
N ARG A 70 -7.15 7.52 3.45
CA ARG A 70 -7.91 8.26 2.43
C ARG A 70 -7.55 9.74 2.43
N GLU A 71 -7.53 10.38 3.59
CA GLU A 71 -7.15 11.78 3.74
C GLU A 71 -5.71 12.02 3.24
N LEU A 72 -4.78 11.13 3.56
CA LEU A 72 -3.40 11.22 3.09
C LEU A 72 -3.30 11.15 1.56
N VAL A 73 -4.00 10.19 0.95
CA VAL A 73 -4.02 10.04 -0.52
C VAL A 73 -4.63 11.27 -1.18
N GLU A 74 -5.71 11.82 -0.62
CA GLU A 74 -6.38 13.02 -1.14
C GLU A 74 -5.47 14.25 -1.08
N GLN A 75 -4.79 14.47 0.05
CA GLN A 75 -3.81 15.56 0.18
C GLN A 75 -2.65 15.40 -0.82
N TRP A 76 -2.16 14.16 -0.99
CA TRP A 76 -1.07 13.89 -1.90
C TRP A 76 -1.45 14.09 -3.37
N GLU A 77 -2.68 13.76 -3.76
CA GLU A 77 -3.21 14.05 -5.09
C GLU A 77 -3.46 15.55 -5.30
N ALA A 78 -4.00 16.25 -4.29
CA ALA A 78 -4.23 17.69 -4.34
C ALA A 78 -2.92 18.49 -4.46
N ALA A 79 -1.83 18.00 -3.87
CA ALA A 79 -0.49 18.57 -3.99
C ALA A 79 0.18 18.33 -5.36
N GLY A 80 -0.55 17.79 -6.34
CA GLY A 80 -0.04 17.56 -7.70
C GLY A 80 0.85 16.33 -7.82
N ARG A 81 0.74 15.36 -6.89
CA ARG A 81 1.55 14.14 -6.86
C ARG A 81 3.04 14.47 -6.90
N PRO A 82 3.59 15.11 -5.85
CA PRO A 82 4.97 15.57 -5.86
C PRO A 82 5.86 14.44 -6.34
N ASP A 83 6.54 14.68 -7.47
CA ASP A 83 7.40 13.68 -8.09
C ASP A 83 8.35 13.18 -7.00
N SER A 84 8.28 11.88 -6.75
CA SER A 84 9.13 11.23 -5.77
C SER A 84 10.53 11.09 -6.36
N THR A 85 11.20 12.21 -6.63
CA THR A 85 12.66 12.27 -6.66
C THR A 85 13.13 12.13 -5.21
N GLY A 86 12.78 11.00 -4.59
CA GLY A 86 13.23 10.67 -3.24
C GLY A 86 14.76 10.67 -3.27
N SER A 87 15.36 11.36 -2.31
CA SER A 87 16.79 11.29 -2.10
C SER A 87 17.17 9.82 -1.86
N PRO A 88 18.36 9.34 -2.27
CA PRO A 88 18.86 8.00 -1.90
C PRO A 88 18.73 7.72 -0.39
N LEU A 89 18.83 8.77 0.43
CA LEU A 89 18.61 8.72 1.86
C LEU A 89 17.17 8.33 2.23
N ASP A 90 16.17 8.82 1.50
CA ASP A 90 14.75 8.50 1.74
C ASP A 90 14.48 7.01 1.50
N TYR A 91 15.13 6.43 0.49
CA TYR A 91 15.06 4.99 0.24
C TYR A 91 15.70 4.17 1.36
N LEU A 92 16.85 4.60 1.89
CA LEU A 92 17.52 3.96 3.02
C LEU A 92 16.70 4.07 4.31
N LEU A 93 16.16 5.24 4.61
CA LEU A 93 15.30 5.48 5.77
C LEU A 93 14.01 4.68 5.67
N ASN A 94 13.40 4.61 4.48
CA ASN A 94 12.23 3.78 4.23
C ASN A 94 12.56 2.29 4.43
N ALA A 95 13.70 1.81 3.94
CA ALA A 95 14.16 0.44 4.19
C ALA A 95 14.37 0.16 5.69
N ARG A 96 15.00 1.09 6.40
CA ARG A 96 15.20 1.01 7.85
C ARG A 96 13.88 1.01 8.62
N ASN A 97 12.95 1.89 8.28
CA ASN A 97 11.65 2.00 8.94
C ASN A 97 10.76 0.76 8.67
N ARG A 98 10.84 0.19 7.46
CA ARG A 98 10.20 -1.08 7.12
C ARG A 98 10.77 -2.25 7.92
N TRP A 99 12.09 -2.26 8.11
CA TRP A 99 12.78 -3.36 8.79
C TRP A 99 12.64 -3.30 10.31
N LEU A 100 12.65 -2.10 10.91
CA LEU A 100 12.57 -1.94 12.35
C LEU A 100 11.15 -2.08 12.92
N ARG A 101 10.10 -2.15 12.07
CA ARG A 101 8.67 -2.23 12.47
C ARG A 101 8.34 -1.30 13.66
N LEU A 102 8.94 -0.10 13.70
CA LEU A 102 8.82 0.79 14.85
C LEU A 102 7.38 1.33 14.91
N PRO A 103 6.71 1.24 16.06
CA PRO A 103 5.45 1.94 16.29
C PRO A 103 5.63 3.44 16.03
N THR A 104 4.64 4.06 15.39
CA THR A 104 4.65 5.49 15.01
C THR A 104 4.63 6.48 16.19
N TRP A 105 4.75 6.02 17.45
CA TRP A 105 4.82 6.86 18.65
C TRP A 105 6.26 7.17 19.12
N LEU A 106 7.27 6.69 18.41
CA LEU A 106 8.70 6.82 18.79
C LEU A 106 9.44 7.98 18.10
N SER A 107 8.74 8.87 17.40
CA SER A 107 9.32 10.03 16.70
C SER A 107 8.59 11.32 17.04
#